data_AF-A0A8S9DX87-F1
#
_entry.id   AF-A0A8S9DX87-F1
#
_cell.length_a   1.000
_cell.length_b   1.000
_cell.length_c   1.000
_cell.angle_alpha   90.00
_cell.angle_beta   90.00
_cell.angle_gamma   90.00
#
_symmetry.space_group_name_H-M   'P 1'
#
loop_
_entity.id
_entity.type
_entity.pdbx_description
1 polymer ?
#
loop_
_entity_poly.entity_id
_entity_poly.type
_entity_poly.pdbx_seq_one_letter_code
_entity_poly.pdbx_strand_id
1 'polypeptide(L)' 'MLQPGAADDILRTLEAPGLEWDGEVIRQSDRQAHYEDALAAGRYRGVIRPMHCSQR' A
#
# COMPACT_ATOMS: atom_id res chain seq x y z
N MET A 1 16.08 2.69 -1.64
CA MET A 1 15.72 3.03 -3.04
C MET A 1 14.71 2.00 -3.54
N LEU A 2 13.55 2.44 -4.03
CA LEU A 2 12.64 1.55 -4.75
C LEU A 2 13.33 1.16 -6.07
N GLN A 3 13.35 -0.13 -6.41
CA GLN A 3 13.90 -0.60 -7.68
C GLN A 3 12.91 -0.26 -8.79
N PRO A 4 13.27 0.58 -9.78
CA PRO A 4 12.41 0.87 -10.92
C PRO A 4 12.07 -0.42 -11.68
N GLY A 5 10.82 -0.56 -12.13
CA GLY A 5 10.38 -1.73 -12.92
C GLY A 5 10.12 -3.01 -12.13
N ALA A 6 10.48 -3.09 -10.84
CA ALA A 6 10.29 -4.31 -10.05
C ALA A 6 8.81 -4.74 -9.95
N ALA A 7 7.87 -3.79 -9.91
CA ALA A 7 6.44 -4.10 -9.90
C ALA A 7 6.00 -4.76 -11.22
N ASP A 8 6.46 -4.24 -12.36
CA ASP A 8 6.12 -4.77 -13.68
C ASP A 8 6.73 -6.16 -13.90
N ASP A 9 7.97 -6.36 -13.41
CA ASP A 9 8.63 -7.67 -13.46
C ASP A 9 7.86 -8.72 -12.64
N ILE A 10 7.36 -8.35 -11.45
CA ILE A 10 6.53 -9.24 -10.62
C ILE A 10 5.25 -9.63 -11.37
N LEU A 11 4.54 -8.67 -11.95
CA LEU A 11 3.29 -8.95 -12.69
C LEU A 11 3.54 -9.88 -13.87
N ARG A 12 4.56 -9.60 -14.69
CA ARG A 12 4.94 -10.46 -15.83
C ARG A 12 5.26 -11.89 -15.39
N THR A 13 5.93 -12.06 -14.26
CA THR A 13 6.26 -13.39 -13.72
C THR A 13 5.01 -14.16 -13.29
N LEU A 14 3.99 -13.48 -12.76
CA LEU A 14 2.72 -14.09 -12.37
C LEU A 14 1.85 -14.43 -13.59
N GLU A 15 1.85 -13.57 -14.61
CA GLU A 15 1.07 -13.78 -15.84
C GLU A 15 1.61 -14.95 -16.70
N ALA A 16 2.92 -15.19 -16.71
CA ALA A 16 3.53 -16.24 -17.55
C ALA A 16 2.97 -17.67 -17.29
N PRO A 17 2.76 -18.12 -16.04
CA PRO A 17 2.07 -19.38 -15.74
C PRO A 17 0.53 -19.30 -15.76
N GLY A 18 -0.06 -18.13 -16.07
CA GLY A 18 -1.52 -17.92 -16.05
C GLY A 18 -2.08 -17.70 -14.63
N LEU A 19 -1.30 -17.16 -13.70
CA LEU A 19 -1.81 -16.77 -12.38
C LEU A 19 -2.52 -15.42 -12.49
N GLU A 20 -3.82 -15.48 -12.72
CA GLU A 20 -4.70 -14.32 -12.77
C GLU A 20 -5.18 -13.91 -11.38
N TRP A 21 -5.67 -12.69 -11.26
CA TRP A 21 -6.26 -12.15 -10.04
C TRP A 21 -7.58 -11.45 -10.36
N ASP A 22 -8.46 -11.44 -9.38
CA ASP A 22 -9.72 -10.73 -9.49
C ASP A 22 -9.51 -9.23 -9.27
N GLY A 23 -9.89 -8.44 -10.27
CA GLY A 23 -9.90 -6.98 -10.19
C GLY A 23 -8.63 -6.30 -10.72
N GLU A 24 -8.58 -4.98 -10.53
CA GLU A 24 -7.51 -4.14 -11.05
C GLU A 24 -6.24 -4.20 -10.19
N VAL A 25 -5.08 -4.11 -10.82
CA VAL A 25 -3.80 -3.91 -10.10
C VAL A 25 -3.78 -2.50 -9.52
N ILE A 26 -3.76 -2.40 -8.18
CA ILE A 26 -3.73 -1.11 -7.49
C ILE A 26 -2.35 -0.87 -6.90
N ARG A 27 -1.79 0.32 -7.15
CA ARG A 27 -0.53 0.76 -6.54
C ARG A 27 -0.78 1.45 -5.19
N GLN A 28 -0.15 0.94 -4.12
CA GLN A 28 -0.28 1.54 -2.79
C GLN A 28 0.26 2.98 -2.71
N SER A 29 1.27 3.34 -3.52
CA SER A 29 1.82 4.71 -3.57
C SER A 29 0.76 5.76 -3.92
N ASP A 30 -0.28 5.36 -4.65
CA ASP A 30 -1.26 6.28 -5.21
C ASP A 30 -2.49 6.40 -4.28
N ARG A 31 -2.48 5.68 -3.15
CA ARG A 31 -3.60 5.57 -2.20
C ARG A 31 -3.46 6.46 -0.97
N GLN A 32 -2.59 7.48 -1.02
CA GLN A 32 -2.31 8.36 0.11
C GLN A 32 -3.59 8.89 0.78
N ALA A 33 -4.55 9.38 -0.02
CA ALA A 33 -5.83 9.90 0.48
C ALA A 33 -6.64 8.84 1.27
N HIS A 34 -6.70 7.60 0.77
CA HIS A 34 -7.40 6.52 1.48
C HIS A 34 -6.77 6.20 2.84
N TYR A 35 -5.44 6.28 2.94
CA TYR A 35 -4.74 6.08 4.21
C TYR A 35 -4.99 7.24 5.17
N GLU A 36 -4.98 8.48 4.67
CA GLU A 36 -5.29 9.67 5.48
C GLU A 36 -6.71 9.60 6.07
N ASP A 37 -7.69 9.22 5.26
CA ASP A 37 -9.08 9.02 5.69
C ASP A 37 -9.19 7.92 6.75
N ALA A 38 -8.55 6.78 6.53
CA ALA A 38 -8.55 5.67 7.49
C ALA A 38 -7.92 6.08 8.84
N LEU A 39 -6.81 6.83 8.80
CA LEU A 39 -6.16 7.35 10.00
C LEU A 39 -7.02 8.40 10.71
N ALA A 40 -7.69 9.29 9.97
CA ALA A 40 -8.62 10.26 10.53
C ALA A 40 -9.81 9.58 11.23
N ALA A 41 -10.40 8.56 10.58
CA ALA A 41 -11.48 7.76 11.17
C ALA A 41 -11.02 7.03 12.43
N GLY A 42 -9.82 6.45 12.44
CA GLY A 42 -9.28 5.76 13.61
C GLY A 42 -8.93 6.71 14.77
N ARG A 43 -8.49 7.94 14.45
CA ARG A 43 -8.33 9.02 15.45
C ARG A 43 -9.68 9.42 16.05
N TYR A 44 -10.71 9.61 15.21
CA TYR A 44 -12.06 9.95 15.67
C TYR A 44 -12.65 8.87 16.58
N ARG A 45 -12.46 7.60 16.24
CA ARG A 45 -12.94 6.46 17.03
C ARG A 45 -12.12 6.19 18.30
N GLY A 46 -11.00 6.89 18.50
CA GLY A 46 -10.11 6.67 19.65
C GLY A 46 -9.37 5.32 19.63
N VAL A 47 -9.31 4.64 18.48
CA VAL A 47 -8.65 3.31 18.33
C VAL A 47 -7.21 3.41 17.85
N ILE A 48 -6.73 4.62 17.53
CA ILE A 48 -5.35 4.90 17.15
C ILE A 48 -4.74 5.82 18.20
N ARG A 49 -3.59 5.42 18.74
CA ARG A 49 -2.79 6.23 19.66
C ARG A 49 -1.51 6.70 18.95
N PRO A 50 -1.26 8.01 18.84
CA PRO A 50 0.00 8.49 18.30
C PRO A 50 1.15 8.04 19.20
N MET A 51 2.24 7.57 18.59
CA MET A 51 3.50 7.36 19.30
C MET A 51 4.55 8.32 18.74
N HIS A 52 5.21 9.03 19.64
CA HIS A 52 6.37 9.84 19.31
C HIS A 52 7.58 9.11 19.88
N CYS A 53 8.28 8.39 19.02
CA CYS A 53 9.62 7.87 19.35
C CYS A 53 10.63 8.77 18.63
N SER A 54 11.62 9.28 19.36
CA SER A 54 12.77 9.92 18.72
C SER A 54 13.60 8.83 18.05
N GLN A 55 13.48 8.72 16.74
CA GLN A 55 14.38 7.89 15.93
C GLN A 55 15.78 8.51 16.06
N ARG A 56 16.77 7.77 16.56
CA ARG A 56 18.20 8.14 16.52
C ARG A 56 18.92 7.26 15.52
#